data_AF-A0A9X3NIW9-F1
#
_entry.id   AF-A0A9X3NIW9-F1
#
_cell.length_a   1.000
_cell.length_b   1.000
_cell.length_c   1.000
_cell.angle_alpha   90.00
_cell.angle_beta   90.00
_cell.angle_gamma   90.00
#
_symmetry.space_group_name_H-M   'P 1'
#
loop_
_entity.id
_entity.type
_entity.pdbx_description
1 polymer ?
#
loop_
_entity_poly.entity_id
_entity_poly.type
_entity_poly.pdbx_seq_one_letter_code
_entity_poly.pdbx_strand_id
1 'polypeptide(L)'
;MPRHLIDTPDLSSADVEELFALADAGPQPQALAGLTFLAAFFQESTRTRLGFMSAAARQGASVLDMGNADRLRLEPDADQRLVLAGTADVVAVRHGKATFAHDLARHGRCHVINAGAGGASHPTQALIDAYTLKRAFDGDLAGRRVVFLGPMLRSARSFRALAAMLGVVLSECDVTARPQRGMLEAADVLYIQSLSATDYTVPGLNAAPPGPALPEWAVEAIRVSDARLMHALPRGPELPDDLMPTGRSLVAVQVELGMPVRCAVLRWLVRRN
;
A
#
# COMPACT_ATOMS: atom_id res chain seq x y z
N MET A 1 -2.94 -25.25 -0.78
CA MET A 1 -2.67 -24.32 -1.90
C MET A 1 -2.09 -23.04 -1.33
N PRO A 2 -1.19 -22.33 -2.03
CA PRO A 2 -0.70 -21.04 -1.56
C PRO A 2 -1.83 -20.04 -1.39
N ARG A 3 -1.76 -19.24 -0.33
CA ARG A 3 -2.56 -18.03 -0.13
C ARG A 3 -1.87 -16.84 -0.82
N HIS A 4 -2.64 -15.92 -1.38
CA HIS A 4 -2.11 -14.75 -2.10
C HIS A 4 -2.73 -13.45 -1.56
N LEU A 5 -2.03 -12.33 -1.73
CA LEU A 5 -2.54 -10.98 -1.50
C LEU A 5 -2.38 -10.19 -2.80
N ILE A 6 -3.37 -10.28 -3.70
CA ILE A 6 -3.29 -9.63 -5.02
C ILE A 6 -4.14 -8.37 -5.04
N ASP A 7 -5.41 -8.47 -4.67
CA ASP A 7 -6.31 -7.33 -4.57
C ASP A 7 -7.04 -7.28 -3.22
N THR A 8 -7.44 -6.07 -2.80
CA THR A 8 -8.19 -5.92 -1.54
C THR A 8 -9.58 -6.55 -1.55
N PRO A 9 -10.32 -6.66 -2.68
CA PRO A 9 -11.57 -7.41 -2.72
C PRO A 9 -11.41 -8.93 -2.51
N ASP A 10 -10.17 -9.46 -2.59
CA ASP A 10 -9.91 -10.88 -2.29
C ASP A 10 -9.96 -11.17 -0.78
N LEU A 11 -9.96 -10.13 0.06
CA LEU A 11 -9.99 -10.25 1.52
C LEU A 11 -11.44 -10.25 2.04
N SER A 12 -11.71 -11.13 3.00
CA SER A 12 -12.91 -11.06 3.83
C SER A 12 -12.70 -10.16 5.06
N SER A 13 -13.79 -9.74 5.72
CA SER A 13 -13.69 -9.03 7.01
C SER A 13 -12.88 -9.83 8.04
N ALA A 14 -13.03 -11.15 8.08
CA ALA A 14 -12.27 -12.03 8.97
C ALA A 14 -10.76 -12.02 8.65
N ASP A 15 -10.39 -11.98 7.36
CA ASP A 15 -8.99 -11.85 6.96
C ASP A 15 -8.39 -10.51 7.43
N VAL A 16 -9.15 -9.42 7.29
CA VAL A 16 -8.72 -8.08 7.72
C VAL A 16 -8.55 -8.04 9.24
N GLU A 17 -9.48 -8.61 10.00
CA GLU A 17 -9.38 -8.74 11.46
C GLU A 17 -8.15 -9.56 11.87
N GLU A 18 -7.91 -10.71 11.22
CA GLU A 18 -6.73 -11.54 11.49
C GLU A 18 -5.44 -10.78 11.17
N LEU A 19 -5.36 -10.10 10.03
CA LEU A 19 -4.22 -9.28 9.63
C LEU A 19 -3.94 -8.17 10.66
N PHE A 20 -4.98 -7.52 11.18
CA PHE A 20 -4.81 -6.49 12.20
C PHE A 20 -4.38 -7.06 13.55
N ALA A 21 -4.94 -8.20 13.99
CA ALA A 21 -4.50 -8.88 15.21
C ALA A 21 -3.04 -9.34 15.10
N LEU A 22 -2.63 -9.84 13.94
CA LEU A 22 -1.23 -10.15 13.64
C LEU A 22 -0.36 -8.88 13.72
N ALA A 23 -0.80 -7.77 13.13
CA ALA A 23 -0.06 -6.51 13.17
C ALA A 23 0.10 -5.97 14.60
N ASP A 24 -0.94 -6.09 15.43
CA ASP A 24 -0.90 -5.73 16.86
C ASP A 24 0.13 -6.60 17.61
N ALA A 25 0.24 -7.88 17.28
CA ALA A 25 1.24 -8.81 17.86
C ALA A 25 2.69 -8.55 17.42
N GLY A 26 2.92 -7.64 16.46
CA GLY A 26 4.24 -7.25 15.98
C GLY A 26 5.05 -8.37 15.28
N PRO A 27 6.32 -8.11 14.92
CA PRO A 27 7.20 -9.09 14.29
C PRO A 27 7.49 -10.30 15.20
N GLN A 28 7.55 -11.51 14.62
CA GLN A 28 7.84 -12.75 15.34
C GLN A 28 9.12 -13.39 14.77
N PRO A 29 10.26 -13.39 15.50
CA PRO A 29 11.60 -13.66 14.95
C PRO A 29 11.84 -14.97 14.21
N GLN A 30 10.98 -15.98 14.37
CA GLN A 30 11.12 -17.31 13.76
C GLN A 30 9.86 -17.75 13.01
N ALA A 31 8.89 -16.86 12.82
CA ALA A 31 7.61 -17.22 12.20
C ALA A 31 7.74 -17.63 10.72
N LEU A 32 8.84 -17.24 10.06
CA LEU A 32 9.16 -17.60 8.67
C LEU A 32 10.48 -18.39 8.58
N ALA A 33 10.94 -18.99 9.68
CA ALA A 33 12.18 -19.76 9.70
C ALA A 33 12.14 -20.91 8.69
N GLY A 34 13.19 -21.02 7.87
CA GLY A 34 13.28 -22.03 6.82
C GLY A 34 12.51 -21.70 5.54
N LEU A 35 11.81 -20.56 5.47
CA LEU A 35 11.18 -20.07 4.25
C LEU A 35 12.07 -19.07 3.53
N THR A 36 11.91 -18.99 2.21
CA THR A 36 12.58 -18.04 1.33
C THR A 36 11.59 -16.96 0.88
N PHE A 37 11.99 -15.71 1.01
CA PHE A 37 11.25 -14.54 0.53
C PHE A 37 12.01 -13.89 -0.63
N LEU A 38 11.31 -13.60 -1.74
CA LEU A 38 11.86 -12.89 -2.90
C LEU A 38 11.22 -11.52 -3.09
N ALA A 39 12.05 -10.47 -3.11
CA ALA A 39 11.66 -9.14 -3.57
C ALA A 39 11.84 -9.01 -5.09
N ALA A 40 10.74 -9.19 -5.83
CA ALA A 40 10.69 -9.14 -7.29
C ALA A 40 10.21 -7.76 -7.81
N PHE A 41 11.07 -6.74 -7.72
CA PHE A 41 10.71 -5.36 -8.08
C PHE A 41 11.29 -4.98 -9.45
N PHE A 42 10.43 -5.01 -10.48
CA PHE A 42 10.76 -4.56 -11.83
C PHE A 42 10.60 -3.04 -12.00
N GLN A 43 10.05 -2.35 -11.00
CA GLN A 43 9.92 -0.90 -10.94
C GLN A 43 10.41 -0.40 -9.58
N GLU A 44 10.99 0.80 -9.56
CA GLU A 44 11.61 1.34 -8.36
C GLU A 44 10.58 1.57 -7.24
N SER A 45 10.93 1.09 -6.05
CA SER A 45 10.15 1.32 -4.83
C SER A 45 10.97 1.04 -3.58
N THR A 46 11.77 2.03 -3.16
CA THR A 46 12.67 1.88 -2.01
C THR A 46 11.92 1.46 -0.74
N ARG A 47 10.81 2.14 -0.41
CA ARG A 47 10.07 1.87 0.83
C ARG A 47 9.42 0.48 0.83
N THR A 48 8.71 0.12 -0.24
CA THR A 48 7.97 -1.13 -0.27
C THR A 48 8.95 -2.31 -0.34
N ARG A 49 10.00 -2.21 -1.15
CA ARG A 49 11.05 -3.23 -1.26
C ARG A 49 11.79 -3.44 0.06
N LEU A 50 12.40 -2.39 0.61
CA LEU A 50 13.13 -2.50 1.88
C LEU A 50 12.23 -2.87 3.05
N GLY A 51 10.99 -2.37 3.06
CA GLY A 51 10.00 -2.70 4.08
C GLY A 51 9.67 -4.20 4.11
N PHE A 52 9.46 -4.83 2.95
CA PHE A 52 9.20 -6.26 2.89
C PHE A 52 10.43 -7.11 3.17
N MET A 53 11.59 -6.75 2.61
CA MET A 53 12.85 -7.45 2.90
C MET A 53 13.15 -7.43 4.40
N SER A 54 13.00 -6.27 5.05
CA SER A 54 13.21 -6.13 6.49
C SER A 54 12.16 -6.92 7.29
N ALA A 55 10.88 -6.90 6.89
CA ALA A 55 9.83 -7.69 7.53
C ALA A 55 10.06 -9.21 7.43
N ALA A 56 10.58 -9.69 6.30
CA ALA A 56 10.93 -11.09 6.10
C ALA A 56 12.15 -11.50 6.93
N ALA A 57 13.24 -10.72 6.86
CA ALA A 57 14.47 -10.98 7.63
C ALA A 57 14.21 -10.96 9.14
N ARG A 58 13.42 -10.00 9.63
CA ARG A 58 13.03 -9.89 11.05
C ARG A 58 12.22 -11.08 11.56
N GLN A 59 11.70 -11.91 10.67
CA GLN A 59 10.90 -13.08 11.01
C GLN A 59 11.58 -14.41 10.66
N GLY A 60 12.88 -14.37 10.31
CA GLY A 60 13.71 -15.54 10.13
C GLY A 60 13.73 -16.12 8.71
N ALA A 61 13.13 -15.44 7.72
CA ALA A 61 13.19 -15.90 6.33
C ALA A 61 14.55 -15.61 5.69
N SER A 62 14.98 -16.48 4.77
CA SER A 62 16.06 -16.21 3.82
C SER A 62 15.58 -15.20 2.78
N VAL A 63 16.24 -14.05 2.66
CA VAL A 63 15.81 -12.95 1.77
C VAL A 63 16.62 -12.94 0.50
N LEU A 64 15.92 -13.05 -0.63
CA LEU A 64 16.43 -12.89 -1.98
C LEU A 64 15.93 -11.57 -2.58
N ASP A 65 16.75 -10.96 -3.41
CA ASP A 65 16.48 -9.66 -4.01
C ASP A 65 16.96 -9.68 -5.46
N MET A 66 16.06 -9.36 -6.39
CA MET A 66 16.43 -9.31 -7.82
C MET A 66 17.38 -8.16 -8.16
N GLY A 67 17.58 -7.20 -7.25
CA GLY A 67 18.39 -6.01 -7.52
C GLY A 67 17.78 -5.14 -8.62
N ASN A 68 18.63 -4.46 -9.39
CA ASN A 68 18.20 -3.73 -10.58
C ASN A 68 17.92 -4.75 -11.69
N ALA A 69 16.65 -5.09 -11.86
CA ALA A 69 16.17 -6.17 -12.75
C ALA A 69 16.31 -5.86 -14.26
N ASP A 70 17.20 -4.95 -14.66
CA ASP A 70 17.35 -4.51 -16.06
C ASP A 70 17.64 -5.67 -17.02
N ARG A 71 18.30 -6.73 -16.55
CA ARG A 71 18.61 -7.93 -17.35
C ARG A 71 17.45 -8.93 -17.43
N LEU A 72 16.66 -9.09 -16.37
CA LEU A 72 15.48 -9.96 -16.35
C LEU A 72 14.33 -9.39 -17.20
N ARG A 73 14.27 -8.06 -17.37
CA ARG A 73 13.31 -7.40 -18.28
C ARG A 73 13.45 -7.84 -19.75
N LEU A 74 14.54 -8.50 -20.12
CA LEU A 74 14.79 -8.95 -21.50
C LEU A 74 14.16 -10.31 -21.80
N GLU A 75 13.73 -11.06 -20.78
CA GLU A 75 13.05 -12.36 -20.95
C GLU A 75 11.53 -12.17 -21.11
N PRO A 76 10.82 -13.09 -21.79
CA PRO A 76 9.35 -13.05 -21.86
C PRO A 76 8.70 -13.12 -20.47
N ASP A 77 7.62 -12.36 -20.24
CA ASP A 77 6.92 -12.35 -18.93
C ASP A 77 6.55 -13.76 -18.43
N ALA A 78 6.25 -14.70 -19.34
CA ALA A 78 5.89 -16.07 -19.01
C ALA A 78 7.06 -16.84 -18.37
N ASP A 79 8.26 -16.66 -18.91
CA ASP A 79 9.46 -17.32 -18.42
C ASP A 79 9.90 -16.70 -17.09
N GLN A 80 9.84 -15.36 -17.00
CA GLN A 80 10.08 -14.65 -15.74
C GLN A 80 9.19 -15.20 -14.63
N ARG A 81 7.88 -15.35 -14.86
CA ARG A 81 6.96 -15.89 -13.85
C ARG A 81 7.29 -17.33 -13.46
N LEU A 82 7.70 -18.16 -14.40
CA LEU A 82 8.11 -19.53 -14.13
C LEU A 82 9.33 -19.56 -13.20
N VAL A 83 10.33 -18.72 -13.47
CA VAL A 83 11.52 -18.56 -12.63
C VAL A 83 11.13 -18.07 -11.24
N LEU A 84 10.37 -16.97 -11.14
CA LEU A 84 9.92 -16.40 -9.87
C LEU A 84 9.16 -17.42 -9.02
N ALA A 85 8.22 -18.16 -9.63
CA ALA A 85 7.40 -19.15 -8.94
C ALA A 85 8.21 -20.33 -8.37
N GLY A 86 9.38 -20.64 -8.95
CA GLY A 86 10.27 -21.70 -8.47
C GLY A 86 11.39 -21.22 -7.55
N THR A 87 11.55 -19.91 -7.35
CA THR A 87 12.71 -19.34 -6.65
C THR A 87 12.51 -19.20 -5.14
N ALA A 88 11.27 -18.97 -4.68
CA ALA A 88 11.00 -18.66 -3.27
C ALA A 88 9.60 -19.11 -2.83
N ASP A 89 9.42 -19.32 -1.52
CA ASP A 89 8.12 -19.66 -0.92
C ASP A 89 7.15 -18.49 -0.94
N VAL A 90 7.66 -17.26 -0.78
CA VAL A 90 6.88 -16.02 -0.83
C VAL A 90 7.53 -15.02 -1.78
N VAL A 91 6.76 -14.50 -2.73
CA VAL A 91 7.22 -13.52 -3.72
C VAL A 91 6.41 -12.23 -3.59
N ALA A 92 7.08 -11.12 -3.27
CA ALA A 92 6.49 -9.79 -3.41
C ALA A 92 6.89 -9.21 -4.76
N VAL A 93 5.89 -8.94 -5.61
CA VAL A 93 6.12 -8.51 -6.99
C VAL A 93 5.61 -7.09 -7.24
N ARG A 94 6.44 -6.28 -7.90
CA ARG A 94 6.05 -4.98 -8.44
C ARG A 94 6.44 -4.94 -9.92
N HIS A 95 5.47 -4.72 -10.80
CA HIS A 95 5.64 -4.87 -12.25
C HIS A 95 4.75 -3.87 -13.00
N GLY A 96 5.18 -3.36 -14.17
CA GLY A 96 4.37 -2.37 -14.92
C GLY A 96 3.05 -2.93 -15.48
N LYS A 97 3.03 -4.23 -15.77
CA LYS A 97 1.84 -4.96 -16.24
C LYS A 97 0.91 -5.33 -15.08
N ALA A 98 -0.34 -4.87 -15.13
CA ALA A 98 -1.35 -5.11 -14.10
C ALA A 98 -1.64 -6.60 -13.85
N THR A 99 -1.64 -7.44 -14.89
CA THR A 99 -1.97 -8.87 -14.74
C THR A 99 -0.85 -9.72 -14.16
N PHE A 100 0.38 -9.19 -14.07
CA PHE A 100 1.57 -10.00 -13.78
C PHE A 100 1.45 -10.75 -12.44
N ALA A 101 0.92 -10.10 -11.40
CA ALA A 101 0.76 -10.71 -10.09
C ALA A 101 -0.30 -11.84 -10.10
N HIS A 102 -1.41 -11.66 -10.82
CA HIS A 102 -2.42 -12.72 -11.01
C HIS A 102 -1.85 -13.89 -11.81
N ASP A 103 -1.16 -13.59 -12.91
CA ASP A 103 -0.56 -14.61 -13.77
C ASP A 103 0.49 -15.41 -13.00
N LEU A 104 1.25 -14.76 -12.09
CA LEU A 104 2.21 -15.43 -11.22
C LEU A 104 1.51 -16.33 -10.19
N ALA A 105 0.46 -15.84 -9.55
CA ALA A 105 -0.32 -16.59 -8.56
C ALA A 105 -0.90 -17.90 -9.14
N ARG A 106 -1.32 -17.89 -10.41
CA ARG A 106 -1.87 -19.07 -11.11
C ARG A 106 -0.88 -20.23 -11.23
N HIS A 107 0.43 -20.01 -11.10
CA HIS A 107 1.40 -21.10 -11.09
C HIS A 107 1.28 -21.99 -9.84
N GLY A 108 0.71 -21.47 -8.74
CA GLY A 108 0.38 -22.27 -7.54
C GLY A 108 1.56 -22.84 -6.76
N ARG A 109 2.78 -22.32 -6.97
CA ARG A 109 4.03 -22.81 -6.34
C ARG A 109 4.52 -21.95 -5.18
N CYS A 110 4.11 -20.69 -5.10
CA CYS A 110 4.53 -19.74 -4.07
C CYS A 110 3.36 -18.85 -3.64
N HIS A 111 3.47 -18.26 -2.46
CA HIS A 111 2.62 -17.15 -2.03
C HIS A 111 3.00 -15.90 -2.81
N VAL A 112 2.00 -15.12 -3.26
CA VAL A 112 2.25 -13.92 -4.08
C VAL A 112 1.67 -12.71 -3.39
N ILE A 113 2.47 -11.66 -3.27
CA ILE A 113 2.06 -10.34 -2.79
C ILE A 113 2.16 -9.35 -3.94
N ASN A 114 1.04 -8.71 -4.27
CA ASN A 114 1.03 -7.55 -5.13
C ASN A 114 1.58 -6.32 -4.39
N ALA A 115 2.82 -5.94 -4.73
CA ALA A 115 3.51 -4.76 -4.19
C ALA A 115 3.38 -3.52 -5.09
N GLY A 116 2.41 -3.52 -6.01
CA GLY A 116 2.09 -2.44 -6.94
C GLY A 116 2.26 -2.83 -8.41
N ALA A 117 1.64 -3.94 -8.84
CA ALA A 117 1.57 -4.36 -10.23
C ALA A 117 0.55 -3.52 -11.01
N GLY A 118 1.03 -2.75 -11.99
CA GLY A 118 0.24 -1.79 -12.77
C GLY A 118 -0.37 -0.66 -11.95
N GLY A 119 -1.41 -0.02 -12.49
CA GLY A 119 -2.08 1.14 -11.87
C GLY A 119 -3.33 0.80 -11.05
N ALA A 120 -3.75 -0.45 -10.98
CA ALA A 120 -5.07 -0.83 -10.47
C ALA A 120 -5.11 -0.99 -8.95
N SER A 121 -4.12 -1.69 -8.36
CA SER A 121 -4.20 -2.20 -7.00
C SER A 121 -2.86 -2.13 -6.26
N HIS A 122 -2.90 -1.85 -4.96
CA HIS A 122 -1.78 -1.88 -4.03
C HIS A 122 -2.28 -2.28 -2.64
N PRO A 123 -2.66 -3.56 -2.45
CA PRO A 123 -3.40 -4.02 -1.26
C PRO A 123 -2.65 -3.78 0.05
N THR A 124 -1.32 -3.91 0.00
CA THR A 124 -0.46 -3.71 1.16
C THR A 124 -0.44 -2.26 1.65
N GLN A 125 -0.54 -1.27 0.75
CA GLN A 125 -0.64 0.14 1.16
C GLN A 125 -2.02 0.41 1.75
N ALA A 126 -3.08 -0.10 1.13
CA ALA A 126 -4.45 0.04 1.64
C ALA A 126 -4.61 -0.57 3.04
N LEU A 127 -4.00 -1.73 3.31
CA LEU A 127 -3.96 -2.35 4.64
C LEU A 127 -3.21 -1.47 5.65
N ILE A 128 -2.09 -0.85 5.27
CA ILE A 128 -1.35 0.09 6.12
C ILE A 128 -2.22 1.31 6.44
N ASP A 129 -2.93 1.85 5.45
CA ASP A 129 -3.81 3.00 5.62
C ASP A 129 -4.96 2.65 6.57
N ALA A 130 -5.63 1.53 6.35
CA ALA A 130 -6.72 1.04 7.20
C ALA A 130 -6.26 0.75 8.64
N TYR A 131 -5.11 0.11 8.80
CA TYR A 131 -4.53 -0.16 10.11
C TYR A 131 -4.11 1.13 10.83
N THR A 132 -3.62 2.13 10.09
CA THR A 132 -3.31 3.45 10.64
C THR A 132 -4.56 4.12 11.18
N LEU A 133 -5.67 4.07 10.44
CA LEU A 133 -6.95 4.57 10.92
C LEU A 133 -7.42 3.83 12.17
N LYS A 134 -7.37 2.48 12.18
CA LYS A 134 -7.69 1.67 13.37
C LYS A 134 -6.90 2.14 14.59
N ARG A 135 -5.59 2.34 14.44
CA ARG A 135 -4.70 2.77 15.54
C ARG A 135 -4.98 4.19 15.98
N ALA A 136 -5.31 5.08 15.05
CA ALA A 136 -5.57 6.47 15.36
C ALA A 136 -6.93 6.64 16.07
N PHE A 137 -7.96 5.89 15.68
CA PHE A 137 -9.32 5.99 16.22
C PHE A 137 -9.67 4.87 17.22
N ASP A 138 -8.67 4.22 17.80
CA ASP A 138 -8.85 3.16 18.80
C ASP A 138 -9.84 2.05 18.38
N GLY A 139 -9.88 1.75 17.08
CA GLY A 139 -10.77 0.75 16.47
C GLY A 139 -12.15 1.26 16.03
N ASP A 140 -12.56 2.46 16.41
CA ASP A 140 -13.86 3.03 16.05
C ASP A 140 -13.84 3.69 14.65
N LEU A 141 -14.03 2.87 13.62
CA LEU A 141 -14.01 3.30 12.22
C LEU A 141 -15.40 3.47 11.59
N ALA A 142 -16.45 2.93 12.22
CA ALA A 142 -17.79 2.95 11.68
C ALA A 142 -18.31 4.39 11.55
N GLY A 143 -18.77 4.77 10.36
CA GLY A 143 -19.29 6.10 10.07
C GLY A 143 -18.22 7.19 9.89
N ARG A 144 -16.93 6.89 10.13
CA ARG A 144 -15.84 7.87 9.92
C ARG A 144 -15.74 8.28 8.46
N ARG A 145 -15.62 9.58 8.21
CA ARG A 145 -15.58 10.17 6.87
C ARG A 145 -14.14 10.37 6.41
N VAL A 146 -13.72 9.59 5.43
CA VAL A 146 -12.40 9.72 4.80
C VAL A 146 -12.57 10.34 3.42
N VAL A 147 -12.00 11.53 3.24
CA VAL A 147 -12.02 12.24 1.96
C VAL A 147 -10.66 12.12 1.30
N PHE A 148 -10.62 11.51 0.12
CA PHE A 148 -9.43 11.51 -0.74
C PHE A 148 -9.37 12.80 -1.56
N LEU A 149 -8.31 13.58 -1.36
CA LEU A 149 -8.04 14.83 -2.06
C LEU A 149 -7.10 14.55 -3.24
N GLY A 150 -7.62 14.61 -4.47
CA GLY A 150 -6.85 14.35 -5.69
C GLY A 150 -7.52 13.33 -6.62
N PRO A 151 -6.87 12.99 -7.73
CA PRO A 151 -7.40 12.02 -8.69
C PRO A 151 -7.45 10.63 -8.07
N MET A 152 -8.49 9.86 -8.39
CA MET A 152 -8.63 8.47 -7.94
C MET A 152 -7.43 7.60 -8.36
N LEU A 153 -6.42 7.52 -7.49
CA LEU A 153 -5.23 6.69 -7.67
C LEU A 153 -5.43 5.27 -7.13
N ARG A 154 -4.44 4.41 -7.41
CA ARG A 154 -4.39 3.01 -6.91
C ARG A 154 -4.68 2.88 -5.41
N SER A 155 -4.22 3.83 -4.58
CA SER A 155 -4.39 3.79 -3.12
C SER A 155 -5.86 3.94 -2.74
N ALA A 156 -6.57 4.91 -3.33
CA ALA A 156 -7.99 5.11 -3.07
C ALA A 156 -8.84 3.94 -3.61
N ARG A 157 -8.54 3.45 -4.83
CA ARG A 157 -9.19 2.25 -5.38
C ARG A 157 -9.03 1.03 -4.49
N SER A 158 -7.82 0.77 -4.01
CA SER A 158 -7.52 -0.36 -3.13
C SER A 158 -8.19 -0.20 -1.77
N PHE A 159 -8.23 1.02 -1.24
CA PHE A 159 -8.81 1.29 0.07
C PHE A 159 -10.34 1.14 0.08
N ARG A 160 -11.03 1.36 -1.04
CA ARG A 160 -12.50 1.29 -1.13
C ARG A 160 -13.11 -0.01 -0.61
N ALA A 161 -12.51 -1.16 -0.93
CA ALA A 161 -12.99 -2.46 -0.43
C ALA A 161 -12.85 -2.56 1.10
N LEU A 162 -11.71 -2.13 1.64
CA LEU A 162 -11.47 -2.12 3.09
C LEU A 162 -12.39 -1.13 3.79
N ALA A 163 -12.64 0.04 3.20
CA ALA A 163 -13.55 1.04 3.75
C ALA A 163 -14.95 0.44 3.96
N ALA A 164 -15.47 -0.31 2.97
CA ALA A 164 -16.75 -0.99 3.09
C ALA A 164 -16.76 -2.03 4.22
N MET A 165 -15.71 -2.87 4.34
CA MET A 165 -15.59 -3.86 5.41
C MET A 165 -15.51 -3.23 6.81
N LEU A 166 -14.90 -2.05 6.91
CA LEU A 166 -14.64 -1.33 8.17
C LEU A 166 -15.73 -0.30 8.52
N GLY A 167 -16.77 -0.17 7.70
CA GLY A 167 -17.84 0.81 7.91
C GLY A 167 -17.42 2.27 7.70
N VAL A 168 -16.31 2.52 7.01
CA VAL A 168 -15.80 3.87 6.71
C VAL A 168 -16.58 4.49 5.54
N VAL A 169 -16.98 5.74 5.70
CA VAL A 169 -17.61 6.53 4.63
C VAL A 169 -16.51 7.16 3.77
N LEU A 170 -16.31 6.59 2.59
CA LEU A 170 -15.34 7.10 1.61
C LEU A 170 -15.97 8.20 0.74
N SER A 171 -15.27 9.32 0.57
CA SER A 171 -15.62 10.35 -0.41
C SER A 171 -14.38 10.80 -1.18
N GLU A 172 -14.61 11.35 -2.36
CA GLU A 172 -13.55 11.80 -3.26
C GLU A 172 -13.74 13.28 -3.56
N CYS A 173 -12.65 14.03 -3.48
CA CYS A 173 -12.57 15.43 -3.85
C CYS A 173 -11.63 15.59 -5.03
N ASP A 174 -12.20 15.92 -6.18
CA ASP A 174 -11.41 16.43 -7.28
C ASP A 174 -10.96 17.85 -6.96
N VAL A 175 -9.71 17.98 -6.51
CA VAL A 175 -9.11 19.27 -6.18
C VAL A 175 -8.92 20.18 -7.41
N THR A 176 -9.04 19.66 -8.62
CA THR A 176 -9.00 20.46 -9.86
C THR A 176 -10.36 21.06 -10.21
N ALA A 177 -11.43 20.58 -9.58
CA ALA A 177 -12.79 21.06 -9.78
C ALA A 177 -13.13 22.25 -8.86
N ARG A 178 -14.43 22.61 -8.78
CA ARG A 178 -14.90 23.70 -7.92
C ARG A 178 -14.67 23.36 -6.43
N PRO A 179 -14.41 24.35 -5.55
CA PRO A 179 -14.19 24.12 -4.13
C PRO A 179 -15.35 23.37 -3.47
N GLN A 180 -15.04 22.24 -2.81
CA GLN A 180 -16.00 21.42 -2.07
C GLN A 180 -15.85 21.60 -0.56
N ARG A 181 -15.78 22.85 -0.09
CA ARG A 181 -15.40 23.22 1.30
C ARG A 181 -16.20 22.45 2.37
N GLY A 182 -17.52 22.36 2.24
CA GLY A 182 -18.36 21.64 3.21
C GLY A 182 -18.04 20.14 3.34
N MET A 183 -17.50 19.49 2.29
CA MET A 183 -17.06 18.10 2.37
C MET A 183 -15.76 17.97 3.17
N LEU A 184 -14.84 18.93 3.01
CA LEU A 184 -13.55 18.93 3.72
C LEU A 184 -13.73 19.29 5.21
N GLU A 185 -14.65 20.20 5.51
CA GLU A 185 -15.06 20.56 6.88
C GLU A 185 -15.72 19.39 7.61
N ALA A 186 -16.46 18.57 6.87
CA ALA A 186 -17.09 17.35 7.36
C ALA A 186 -16.13 16.16 7.47
N ALA A 187 -14.87 16.24 7.05
CA ALA A 187 -13.99 15.07 7.06
C ALA A 187 -13.49 14.74 8.48
N ASP A 188 -13.46 13.46 8.84
CA ASP A 188 -12.66 12.98 9.99
C ASP A 188 -11.18 12.81 9.57
N VAL A 189 -10.96 12.50 8.28
CA VAL A 189 -9.64 12.28 7.69
C VAL A 189 -9.58 12.88 6.30
N LEU A 190 -8.54 13.66 6.04
CA LEU A 190 -8.17 14.15 4.72
C LEU A 190 -6.96 13.34 4.23
N TYR A 191 -7.19 12.50 3.23
CA TYR A 191 -6.14 11.72 2.57
C TYR A 191 -5.65 12.49 1.34
N ILE A 192 -4.48 13.09 1.42
CA ILE A 192 -3.87 13.84 0.32
C ILE A 192 -3.20 12.84 -0.63
N GLN A 193 -3.70 12.79 -1.87
CA GLN A 193 -3.13 11.96 -2.91
C GLN A 193 -2.03 12.70 -3.65
N SER A 194 -1.08 11.94 -4.19
CA SER A 194 -0.09 12.55 -5.07
C SER A 194 -0.76 13.08 -6.33
N LEU A 195 -0.43 14.31 -6.70
CA LEU A 195 -0.91 14.94 -7.93
C LEU A 195 0.04 14.71 -9.11
N SER A 196 1.10 13.92 -8.91
CA SER A 196 1.98 13.50 -9.99
C SER A 196 1.22 12.64 -10.99
N ALA A 197 1.26 13.04 -12.28
CA ALA A 197 0.70 12.28 -13.40
C ALA A 197 1.58 11.09 -13.81
N THR A 198 2.09 10.35 -12.82
CA THR A 198 3.03 9.26 -13.08
C THR A 198 2.32 8.04 -13.64
N ASP A 199 2.66 7.70 -14.88
CA ASP A 199 2.29 6.43 -15.48
C ASP A 199 3.26 5.32 -15.04
N TYR A 200 2.87 4.61 -14.00
CA TYR A 200 3.58 3.42 -13.51
C TYR A 200 3.47 2.22 -14.46
N THR A 201 3.00 2.35 -15.70
CA THR A 201 3.12 1.30 -16.72
C THR A 201 4.35 1.48 -17.61
N VAL A 202 4.96 2.67 -17.60
CA VAL A 202 6.14 2.98 -18.40
C VAL A 202 7.38 2.25 -17.84
N PRO A 203 8.06 1.41 -18.64
CA PRO A 203 9.31 0.77 -18.23
C PRO A 203 10.43 1.79 -17.98
N GLY A 204 11.23 1.59 -16.92
CA GLY A 204 12.38 2.45 -16.61
C GLY A 204 12.05 3.80 -15.98
N LEU A 205 10.80 4.05 -15.60
CA LEU A 205 10.44 5.23 -14.82
C LEU A 205 10.94 5.09 -13.38
N ASN A 206 12.06 5.74 -13.08
CA ASN A 206 12.77 5.64 -11.79
C ASN A 206 12.16 6.59 -10.73
N ALA A 207 11.65 7.74 -11.15
CA ALA A 207 10.97 8.67 -10.26
C ALA A 207 9.76 9.33 -10.94
N ALA A 208 8.71 9.51 -10.15
CA ALA A 208 7.57 10.33 -10.51
C ALA A 208 8.01 11.80 -10.66
N PRO A 209 7.77 12.50 -11.79
CA PRO A 209 7.95 13.94 -11.82
C PRO A 209 7.03 14.58 -10.77
N PRO A 210 7.47 15.65 -10.08
CA PRO A 210 6.65 16.29 -9.06
C PRO A 210 5.34 16.78 -9.68
N GLY A 211 4.22 16.48 -9.01
CA GLY A 211 2.92 17.02 -9.38
C GLY A 211 2.79 18.51 -9.01
N PRO A 212 1.69 19.17 -9.40
CA PRO A 212 1.39 20.51 -8.92
C PRO A 212 1.13 20.52 -7.41
N ALA A 213 1.20 21.70 -6.81
CA ALA A 213 0.73 21.91 -5.43
C ALA A 213 -0.80 21.78 -5.35
N LEU A 214 -1.31 21.56 -4.14
CA LEU A 214 -2.75 21.68 -3.89
C LEU A 214 -3.19 23.13 -4.16
N PRO A 215 -4.41 23.34 -4.70
CA PRO A 215 -4.97 24.67 -4.81
C PRO A 215 -5.05 25.37 -3.44
N GLU A 216 -4.90 26.68 -3.44
CA GLU A 216 -4.91 27.50 -2.22
C GLU A 216 -6.16 27.26 -1.35
N TRP A 217 -7.35 27.19 -1.97
CA TRP A 217 -8.60 26.93 -1.25
C TRP A 217 -8.61 25.58 -0.51
N ALA A 218 -7.95 24.56 -1.07
CA ALA A 218 -7.88 23.24 -0.45
C ALA A 218 -6.90 23.27 0.74
N VAL A 219 -5.77 23.96 0.56
CA VAL A 219 -4.79 24.19 1.64
C VAL A 219 -5.43 24.98 2.80
N GLU A 220 -6.17 26.04 2.50
CA GLU A 220 -6.93 26.80 3.51
C GLU A 220 -7.94 25.91 4.25
N ALA A 221 -8.74 25.13 3.52
CA ALA A 221 -9.72 24.22 4.11
C ALA A 221 -9.06 23.17 5.01
N ILE A 222 -7.90 22.63 4.61
CA ILE A 222 -7.10 21.74 5.45
C ILE A 222 -6.63 22.46 6.72
N ARG A 223 -6.16 23.70 6.63
CA ARG A 223 -5.64 24.47 7.78
C ARG A 223 -6.67 24.71 8.87
N VAL A 224 -7.93 24.96 8.49
CA VAL A 224 -9.01 25.26 9.44
C VAL A 224 -9.79 24.01 9.88
N SER A 225 -9.55 22.86 9.26
CA SER A 225 -10.16 21.58 9.63
C SER A 225 -9.44 20.93 10.82
N ASP A 226 -10.17 20.21 11.66
CA ASP A 226 -9.62 19.35 12.71
C ASP A 226 -9.28 17.92 12.21
N ALA A 227 -9.54 17.64 10.93
CA ALA A 227 -9.34 16.32 10.34
C ALA A 227 -7.88 15.86 10.44
N ARG A 228 -7.70 14.55 10.62
CA ARG A 228 -6.39 13.91 10.55
C ARG A 228 -5.88 13.86 9.12
N LEU A 229 -4.57 13.99 8.94
CA LEU A 229 -3.95 14.08 7.61
C LEU A 229 -3.21 12.77 7.27
N MET A 230 -3.45 12.23 6.07
CA MET A 230 -2.77 11.03 5.58
C MET A 230 -2.21 11.22 4.17
N HIS A 231 -1.13 10.50 3.84
CA HIS A 231 -0.51 10.51 2.52
C HIS A 231 0.37 9.26 2.34
N ALA A 232 0.26 8.54 1.21
CA ALA A 232 1.05 7.33 0.95
C ALA A 232 2.57 7.57 0.76
N LEU A 233 2.99 8.82 0.60
CA LEU A 233 4.28 9.27 0.05
C LEU A 233 4.66 8.57 -1.31
N PRO A 234 5.76 8.95 -2.00
CA PRO A 234 6.60 10.14 -1.77
C PRO A 234 5.75 11.41 -1.75
N ARG A 235 6.19 12.40 -0.97
CA ARG A 235 5.57 13.72 -0.96
C ARG A 235 6.05 14.49 -2.19
N GLY A 236 5.16 15.23 -2.81
CA GLY A 236 5.50 16.32 -3.73
C GLY A 236 4.93 17.65 -3.22
N PRO A 237 4.86 18.67 -4.09
CA PRO A 237 4.27 19.97 -3.78
C PRO A 237 2.83 19.92 -3.25
N GLU A 238 2.11 18.81 -3.48
CA GLU A 238 0.75 18.59 -2.97
C GLU A 238 0.66 18.56 -1.43
N LEU A 239 1.75 18.31 -0.72
CA LEU A 239 1.78 18.23 0.74
C LEU A 239 2.79 19.25 1.31
N PRO A 240 2.36 20.49 1.58
CA PRO A 240 3.19 21.52 2.19
C PRO A 240 3.84 21.09 3.52
N ASP A 241 5.09 21.51 3.74
CA ASP A 241 5.89 21.12 4.91
C ASP A 241 5.26 21.52 6.24
N ASP A 242 4.49 22.61 6.27
CA ASP A 242 3.89 23.14 7.50
C ASP A 242 2.61 22.40 7.93
N LEU A 243 2.04 21.54 7.07
CA LEU A 243 0.95 20.65 7.44
C LEU A 243 1.44 19.39 8.19
N MET A 244 2.72 19.05 8.06
CA MET A 244 3.32 17.81 8.59
C MET A 244 3.56 17.75 10.10
N PRO A 245 4.05 18.80 10.79
CA PRO A 245 4.39 18.73 12.22
C PRO A 245 3.16 18.84 13.13
N THR A 246 1.97 18.96 12.54
CA THR A 246 0.74 19.07 13.32
C THR A 246 0.46 17.73 14.01
N GLY A 247 0.04 17.75 15.27
CA GLY A 247 -0.31 16.52 16.04
C GLY A 247 -1.45 15.67 15.42
N ARG A 248 -2.03 16.13 14.30
CA ARG A 248 -3.05 15.46 13.50
C ARG A 248 -2.49 14.75 12.24
N SER A 249 -1.22 14.95 11.89
CA SER A 249 -0.59 14.26 10.75
C SER A 249 -0.27 12.81 11.09
N LEU A 250 -0.85 11.88 10.34
CA LEU A 250 -0.62 10.44 10.45
C LEU A 250 0.43 9.93 9.47
N VAL A 251 1.06 10.80 8.66
CA VAL A 251 1.98 10.38 7.60
C VAL A 251 3.19 9.62 8.15
N ALA A 252 3.79 10.11 9.24
CA ALA A 252 4.89 9.40 9.93
C ALA A 252 4.40 8.08 10.53
N VAL A 253 3.20 8.09 11.12
CA VAL A 253 2.55 6.90 11.69
C VAL A 253 2.32 5.83 10.62
N GLN A 254 1.89 6.19 9.40
CA GLN A 254 1.75 5.26 8.27
C GLN A 254 3.09 4.57 7.92
N VAL A 255 4.21 5.31 7.99
CA VAL A 255 5.54 4.77 7.72
C VAL A 255 5.93 3.75 8.79
N GLU A 256 5.75 4.10 10.07
CA GLU A 256 6.05 3.25 11.22
C GLU A 256 5.20 1.97 11.22
N LEU A 257 3.88 2.11 11.05
CA LEU A 257 2.93 1.00 11.00
C LEU A 257 3.05 0.14 9.75
N GLY A 258 3.76 0.64 8.72
CA GLY A 258 4.10 -0.15 7.54
C GLY A 258 4.90 -1.41 7.86
N MET A 259 5.72 -1.40 8.91
CA MET A 259 6.50 -2.57 9.31
C MET A 259 5.64 -3.69 9.91
N PRO A 260 4.87 -3.47 11.01
CA PRO A 260 4.04 -4.52 11.60
C PRO A 260 3.00 -5.08 10.61
N VAL A 261 2.43 -4.25 9.74
CA VAL A 261 1.48 -4.73 8.70
C VAL A 261 2.16 -5.65 7.69
N ARG A 262 3.38 -5.32 7.22
CA ARG A 262 4.12 -6.22 6.32
C ARG A 262 4.49 -7.53 7.01
N CYS A 263 4.86 -7.49 8.30
CA CYS A 263 5.08 -8.70 9.08
C CYS A 263 3.81 -9.55 9.22
N ALA A 264 2.66 -8.91 9.43
CA ALA A 264 1.36 -9.55 9.50
C ALA A 264 0.98 -10.22 8.17
N VAL A 265 1.12 -9.52 7.05
CA VAL A 265 0.86 -10.07 5.70
C VAL A 265 1.69 -11.33 5.48
N LEU A 266 3.00 -11.29 5.75
CA LEU A 266 3.86 -12.46 5.54
C LEU A 266 3.41 -13.67 6.37
N ARG A 267 3.08 -13.46 7.66
CA ARG A 267 2.58 -14.53 8.52
C ARG A 267 1.20 -15.05 8.09
N TRP A 268 0.29 -14.15 7.72
CA TRP A 268 -1.05 -14.49 7.25
C TRP A 268 -1.00 -15.39 6.00
N LEU A 269 -0.05 -15.15 5.10
CA LEU A 269 0.11 -15.97 3.90
C LEU A 269 0.56 -17.40 4.22
N VAL A 270 1.51 -17.56 5.14
CA VAL A 270 2.15 -18.86 5.40
C VAL A 270 1.51 -19.65 6.54
N ARG A 271 0.57 -19.06 7.28
CA ARG A 271 -0.22 -19.76 8.28
C ARG A 271 -1.00 -20.88 7.60
N ARG A 272 -0.78 -22.10 8.09
CA ARG A 272 -1.56 -23.28 7.68
C ARG A 272 -2.92 -23.20 8.40
N ASN A 273 -4.00 -23.24 7.63
CA ASN A 273 -5.32 -23.58 8.16
C ASN A 273 -5.29 -25.01 8.71
#